data_AF-A0A2J0YVL7-F1
#
_entry.id   AF-A0A2J0YVL7-F1
#
_cell.length_a   1.000
_cell.length_b   1.000
_cell.length_c   1.000
_cell.angle_alpha   90.00
_cell.angle_beta   90.00
_cell.angle_gamma   90.00
#
_symmetry.space_group_name_H-M   'P 1'
#
loop_
_entity.id
_entity.type
_entity.pdbx_description
1 polymer ?
#
loop_
_entity_poly.entity_id
_entity_poly.type
_entity_poly.pdbx_seq_one_letter_code
_entity_poly.pdbx_strand_id
1 'polypeptide(L)'
;MKQEFLDRLANTVDAICASPRVAGYLIGYSSKGSARFTAYRPHGFQHFVILADGLSQKDALDLEEHLHMRIEADQAALSYQKYREKSRGRHHRSSGGITSEDGMNHCVYMACWEDT
;
A
#
# COMPACT_ATOMS: atom_id res chain seq x y z
N MET A 1 0.86 -14.06 -9.29
CA MET A 1 1.86 -13.05 -9.73
C MET A 1 3.26 -13.66 -9.73
N LYS A 2 4.20 -13.16 -10.54
CA LYS A 2 5.60 -13.63 -10.56
C LYS A 2 6.38 -13.05 -9.38
N GLN A 3 7.28 -13.83 -8.76
CA GLN A 3 8.06 -13.39 -7.59
C GLN A 3 8.89 -12.12 -7.86
N GLU A 4 9.57 -12.03 -9.00
CA GLU A 4 10.36 -10.86 -9.40
C GLU A 4 9.53 -9.55 -9.47
N PHE A 5 8.22 -9.64 -9.73
CA PHE A 5 7.35 -8.47 -9.69
C PHE A 5 7.09 -8.03 -8.26
N LEU A 6 6.82 -8.97 -7.36
CA LEU A 6 6.60 -8.71 -5.94
C LEU A 6 7.85 -8.11 -5.29
N ASP A 7 9.03 -8.65 -5.60
CA ASP A 7 10.31 -8.16 -5.09
C ASP A 7 10.59 -6.73 -5.55
N ARG A 8 10.27 -6.39 -6.82
CA ARG A 8 10.42 -5.02 -7.33
C ARG A 8 9.50 -4.03 -6.61
N LEU A 9 8.27 -4.44 -6.30
CA LEU A 9 7.34 -3.59 -5.54
C LEU A 9 7.80 -3.40 -4.10
N ALA A 10 8.28 -4.46 -3.45
CA ALA A 10 8.87 -4.36 -2.11
C ALA A 10 10.08 -3.42 -2.10
N ASN A 11 10.99 -3.55 -3.06
CA ASN A 11 12.15 -2.66 -3.21
C ASN A 11 11.72 -1.20 -3.47
N THR A 12 10.61 -0.99 -4.18
CA THR A 12 10.05 0.35 -4.39
C THR A 12 9.56 0.95 -3.07
N VAL A 13 8.87 0.17 -2.24
CA VAL A 13 8.44 0.59 -0.90
C VAL A 13 9.65 0.93 -0.04
N ASP A 14 10.67 0.08 -0.01
CA ASP A 14 11.90 0.31 0.76
C ASP A 14 12.63 1.58 0.29
N ALA A 15 12.71 1.80 -1.03
CA ALA A 15 13.34 3.00 -1.59
C ALA A 15 12.60 4.29 -1.20
N ILE A 16 11.27 4.28 -1.20
CA ILE A 16 10.46 5.42 -0.73
C ILE A 16 10.68 5.64 0.78
N CYS A 17 10.66 4.57 1.56
CA CYS A 17 10.84 4.62 3.02
C CYS A 17 12.24 5.09 3.43
N ALA A 18 13.26 4.87 2.59
CA ALA A 18 14.62 5.36 2.82
C ALA A 18 14.72 6.89 2.79
N SER A 19 13.76 7.59 2.18
CA SER A 19 13.73 9.06 2.21
C SER A 19 13.54 9.58 3.64
N PRO A 20 14.37 10.52 4.13
CA PRO A 20 14.21 11.12 5.45
C PRO A 20 12.96 12.00 5.55
N ARG A 21 12.36 12.40 4.41
CA ARG A 21 11.12 13.19 4.41
C ARG A 21 9.88 12.36 4.72
N VAL A 22 9.93 11.04 4.48
CA VAL A 22 8.79 10.15 4.77
C VAL A 22 8.81 9.80 6.25
N ALA A 23 7.88 10.38 7.01
CA ALA A 23 7.69 10.11 8.43
C ALA A 23 7.02 8.75 8.67
N GLY A 24 6.07 8.41 7.80
CA GLY A 24 5.34 7.16 7.86
C GLY A 24 4.56 6.89 6.60
N TYR A 25 3.99 5.69 6.50
CA TYR A 25 3.14 5.32 5.38
C TYR A 25 2.16 4.21 5.72
N LEU A 26 1.21 3.99 4.82
CA LEU A 26 0.41 2.77 4.76
C LEU A 26 0.35 2.23 3.34
N ILE A 27 0.05 0.94 3.22
CA ILE A 27 -0.31 0.29 1.96
C ILE A 27 -1.79 -0.05 2.02
N GLY A 28 -2.48 0.12 0.90
CA GLY A 28 -3.88 -0.27 0.79
C GLY A 28 -4.26 -0.61 -0.65
N TYR A 29 -5.42 -1.24 -0.84
CA TYR A 29 -6.01 -1.42 -2.17
C TYR A 29 -7.28 -0.59 -2.39
N SER A 30 -7.68 -0.43 -3.66
CA SER A 30 -8.89 0.30 -4.07
C SER A 30 -9.46 -0.22 -5.37
N SER A 31 -10.79 -0.19 -5.54
CA SER A 31 -11.52 -0.40 -6.81
C SER A 31 -11.66 0.87 -7.66
N LYS A 32 -11.33 2.04 -7.09
CA LYS A 32 -11.37 3.34 -7.75
C LYS A 32 -9.98 3.95 -7.60
N GLY A 33 -9.15 3.87 -8.64
CA GLY A 33 -7.75 4.31 -8.63
C GLY A 33 -7.53 5.76 -8.16
N SER A 34 -7.27 6.68 -9.10
CA SER A 34 -6.92 8.08 -8.79
C SER A 34 -8.00 8.84 -8.00
N ALA A 35 -9.27 8.43 -8.08
CA ALA A 35 -10.35 9.03 -7.30
C ALA A 35 -10.16 8.87 -5.78
N ARG A 36 -9.40 7.86 -5.34
CA ARG A 36 -9.09 7.66 -3.92
C ARG A 36 -8.05 8.64 -3.39
N PHE A 37 -7.17 9.18 -4.23
CA PHE A 37 -6.23 10.23 -3.82
C PHE A 37 -6.98 11.43 -3.21
N THR A 38 -8.05 11.87 -3.87
CA THR A 38 -8.90 12.98 -3.38
C THR A 38 -9.59 12.61 -2.06
N ALA A 39 -10.02 11.36 -1.90
CA ALA A 39 -10.63 10.87 -0.66
C ALA A 39 -9.64 10.77 0.51
N TYR A 40 -8.34 10.67 0.24
CA TYR A 40 -7.30 10.55 1.27
C TYR A 40 -6.70 11.90 1.68
N ARG A 41 -6.89 12.97 0.90
CA ARG A 41 -6.47 14.34 1.28
C ARG A 41 -6.92 14.77 2.69
N PRO A 42 -8.16 14.52 3.15
CA PRO A 42 -8.58 14.86 4.51
C PRO A 42 -7.82 14.12 5.62
N HIS A 43 -7.18 12.99 5.30
CA HIS A 43 -6.41 12.18 6.25
C HIS A 43 -4.94 12.65 6.38
N GLY A 44 -4.58 13.77 5.73
CA GLY A 44 -3.30 14.43 5.92
C GLY A 44 -2.11 13.77 5.22
N PHE A 45 -2.35 12.86 4.26
CA PHE A 45 -1.28 12.30 3.42
C PHE A 45 -0.82 13.32 2.38
N GLN A 46 0.50 13.56 2.31
CA GLN A 46 1.10 14.46 1.34
C GLN A 46 1.37 13.76 0.00
N HIS A 47 1.71 12.47 0.04
CA HIS A 47 2.04 11.69 -1.16
C HIS A 47 1.19 10.45 -1.31
N PHE A 48 0.93 10.10 -2.56
CA PHE A 48 0.17 8.91 -2.93
C PHE A 48 0.79 8.29 -4.18
N VAL A 49 1.23 7.05 -4.04
CA VAL A 49 1.96 6.32 -5.07
C VAL A 49 1.14 5.08 -5.43
N ILE A 50 0.80 4.92 -6.71
CA ILE A 50 0.25 3.67 -7.22
C ILE A 50 1.41 2.70 -7.40
N LEU A 51 1.37 1.58 -6.68
CA LEU A 51 2.37 0.51 -6.80
C LEU A 51 2.04 -0.43 -7.95
N ALA A 52 0.76 -0.75 -8.11
CA ALA A 52 0.24 -1.55 -9.22
C ALA A 52 -1.23 -1.20 -9.48
N ASP A 53 -1.65 -1.22 -10.73
CA ASP A 53 -3.02 -0.98 -11.19
C ASP A 53 -3.47 -2.02 -12.22
N GLY A 54 -4.71 -1.89 -12.69
CA GLY A 54 -5.28 -2.84 -13.66
C GLY A 54 -5.47 -4.25 -13.09
N LEU A 55 -5.60 -4.38 -11.77
CA LEU A 55 -5.69 -5.66 -11.09
C LEU A 55 -7.14 -6.11 -10.93
N SER A 56 -7.33 -7.43 -10.86
CA SER A 56 -8.56 -7.99 -10.32
C SER A 56 -8.63 -7.72 -8.82
N GLN A 57 -9.83 -7.77 -8.23
CA GLN A 57 -9.97 -7.61 -6.78
C GLN A 57 -9.10 -8.62 -6.02
N LYS A 58 -9.09 -9.87 -6.47
CA LYS A 58 -8.30 -10.94 -5.86
C LYS A 58 -6.81 -10.64 -5.95
N ASP A 59 -6.29 -10.28 -7.13
CA ASP A 59 -4.87 -9.99 -7.29
C ASP A 59 -4.45 -8.77 -6.47
N ALA A 60 -5.30 -7.75 -6.36
CA ALA A 60 -5.02 -6.58 -5.53
C ALA A 60 -4.96 -6.92 -4.03
N LEU A 61 -5.89 -7.76 -3.55
CA LEU A 61 -5.89 -8.25 -2.17
C LEU A 61 -4.68 -9.13 -1.87
N ASP A 62 -4.37 -10.08 -2.77
CA ASP A 62 -3.23 -10.97 -2.62
C ASP A 62 -1.91 -10.18 -2.66
N LEU A 63 -1.83 -9.12 -3.47
CA LEU A 63 -0.66 -8.23 -3.53
C LEU A 63 -0.51 -7.39 -2.25
N GLU A 64 -1.60 -6.77 -1.77
CA GLU A 64 -1.60 -6.01 -0.51
C GLU A 64 -1.13 -6.89 0.65
N GLU A 65 -1.66 -8.11 0.75
CA GLU A 65 -1.28 -9.08 1.77
C GLU A 65 0.19 -9.48 1.66
N HIS A 66 0.68 -9.74 0.44
CA HIS A 66 2.08 -10.09 0.23
C HIS A 66 3.03 -8.98 0.68
N LEU A 67 2.75 -7.72 0.30
CA LEU A 67 3.56 -6.57 0.71
C LEU A 67 3.53 -6.38 2.24
N HIS A 68 2.36 -6.54 2.85
CA HIS A 68 2.22 -6.47 4.30
C HIS A 68 3.06 -7.54 5.02
N MET A 69 2.96 -8.81 4.59
CA MET A 69 3.77 -9.89 5.16
C MET A 69 5.27 -9.63 4.98
N ARG A 70 5.69 -9.07 3.84
CA ARG A 70 7.10 -8.75 3.59
C ARG A 70 7.65 -7.67 4.52
N ILE A 71 6.82 -6.68 4.85
CA ILE A 71 7.15 -5.60 5.80
C ILE A 71 7.21 -6.16 7.23
N GLU A 72 6.24 -6.98 7.62
CA GLU A 72 6.19 -7.60 8.96
C GLU A 72 7.34 -8.60 9.20
N ALA A 73 7.90 -9.20 8.14
CA ALA A 73 8.97 -10.18 8.24
C ALA A 73 10.29 -9.61 8.79
N ASP A 74 10.54 -8.31 8.67
CA ASP A 74 11.74 -7.65 9.19
C ASP A 74 11.39 -6.39 9.97
N GLN A 75 11.16 -6.57 11.27
CA GLN A 75 10.80 -5.48 12.18
C GLN A 75 11.94 -4.49 12.45
N ALA A 76 13.18 -4.85 12.10
CA ALA A 76 14.32 -3.96 12.21
C ALA A 76 14.43 -3.00 11.01
N ALA A 77 13.81 -3.34 9.88
CA ALA A 77 13.85 -2.52 8.68
C ALA A 77 13.14 -1.17 8.86
N LEU A 78 13.66 -0.14 8.19
CA LEU A 78 13.04 1.20 8.16
C LEU A 78 11.62 1.16 7.60
N SER A 79 11.35 0.29 6.63
CA SER A 79 10.01 0.11 6.08
C SER A 79 9.02 -0.39 7.14
N TYR A 80 9.41 -1.27 8.05
CA TYR A 80 8.55 -1.64 9.18
C TYR A 80 8.37 -0.48 10.18
N GLN A 81 9.48 0.18 10.55
CA GLN A 81 9.45 1.26 11.55
C GLN A 81 8.57 2.44 11.12
N LYS A 82 8.53 2.74 9.82
CA LYS A 82 7.68 3.80 9.23
C LYS A 82 6.27 3.33 8.86
N TYR A 83 6.03 2.01 8.88
CA TYR A 83 4.70 1.48 8.57
C TYR A 83 3.72 1.85 9.68
N ARG A 84 2.54 2.37 9.31
CA ARG A 84 1.52 2.85 10.26
C ARG A 84 1.22 1.79 11.32
N GLU A 85 1.34 2.14 12.59
CA GLU A 85 1.13 1.20 13.71
C GLU A 85 -0.21 0.48 13.67
N LYS A 86 -1.30 1.20 13.34
CA LYS A 86 -2.66 0.62 13.21
C LYS A 86 -2.79 -0.40 12.06
N SER A 87 -1.81 -0.42 11.15
CA SER A 87 -1.73 -1.35 10.03
C SER A 87 -0.78 -2.52 10.31
N ARG A 88 -0.08 -2.54 11.45
CA ARG A 88 0.81 -3.62 11.86
C ARG A 88 0.05 -4.80 12.49
N GLY A 89 0.66 -5.97 12.49
CA GLY A 89 0.09 -7.18 13.10
C GLY A 89 -0.78 -7.99 12.12
N ARG A 90 -1.91 -8.55 12.58
CA ARG A 90 -2.74 -9.39 11.70
C ARG A 90 -3.31 -8.52 10.58
N HIS A 91 -3.01 -8.86 9.32
CA HIS A 91 -3.61 -8.17 8.17
C HIS A 91 -5.13 -8.27 8.25
N HIS A 92 -5.76 -7.12 8.45
CA HIS A 92 -7.21 -6.99 8.33
C HIS A 92 -7.49 -6.60 6.88
N ARG A 93 -7.68 -7.61 6.02
CA ARG A 93 -8.15 -7.41 4.64
C ARG A 93 -9.28 -6.39 4.66
N SER A 94 -9.05 -5.20 4.11
CA SER A 94 -10.03 -4.15 4.19
C SER A 94 -11.24 -4.53 3.34
N SER A 95 -12.42 -4.59 3.96
CA SER A 95 -13.70 -4.74 3.28
C SER A 95 -13.99 -3.42 2.57
N GLY A 96 -13.31 -3.16 1.45
CA GLY A 96 -13.50 -1.95 0.67
C GLY A 96 -14.98 -1.75 0.37
N GLY A 97 -15.55 -0.64 0.82
CA GLY A 97 -16.93 -0.29 0.53
C GLY A 97 -17.16 -0.25 -0.98
N ILE A 98 -18.19 -0.98 -1.42
CA ILE A 98 -18.70 -1.13 -2.79
C ILE A 98 -17.88 -2.09 -3.66
N THR A 99 -18.39 -3.32 -3.70
CA THR A 99 -18.17 -4.40 -4.65
C THR A 99 -18.70 -4.00 -6.03
N SER A 100 -17.91 -3.29 -6.83
CA SER A 100 -18.06 -3.42 -8.29
C SER A 100 -17.37 -4.73 -8.67
N GLU A 101 -18.10 -5.84 -8.53
CA GLU A 101 -17.71 -7.11 -9.13
C GLU A 101 -17.54 -6.88 -10.65
N ASP A 102 -16.51 -7.50 -11.23
CA ASP A 102 -16.27 -7.63 -12.68
C ASP A 102 -15.40 -6.59 -13.42
N GLY A 103 -14.32 -6.08 -12.79
CA GLY A 103 -13.33 -5.28 -13.53
C GLY A 103 -11.87 -5.46 -13.11
N MET A 104 -10.96 -5.35 -14.09
CA MET A 104 -9.53 -5.09 -13.86
C MET A 104 -9.31 -3.61 -13.52
N ASN A 105 -10.03 -3.10 -12.51
CA ASN A 105 -10.03 -1.69 -12.11
C ASN A 105 -9.46 -1.46 -10.71
N HIS A 106 -8.86 -2.49 -10.11
CA HIS A 106 -8.28 -2.40 -8.79
C HIS A 106 -6.81 -1.98 -8.85
N CYS A 107 -6.37 -1.29 -7.80
CA CYS A 107 -4.97 -0.89 -7.63
C CYS A 107 -4.52 -1.12 -6.18
N VAL A 108 -3.21 -1.31 -6.01
CA VAL A 108 -2.52 -1.23 -4.72
C VAL A 108 -1.71 0.05 -4.68
N TYR A 109 -1.82 0.79 -3.59
CA TYR A 109 -1.18 2.08 -3.41
C TYR A 109 -0.43 2.16 -2.08
N MET A 110 0.50 3.11 -2.03
CA MET A 110 1.20 3.56 -0.84
C MET A 110 0.82 5.02 -0.57
N ALA A 111 0.36 5.33 0.64
CA ALA A 111 0.06 6.69 1.07
C ALA A 111 1.04 7.10 2.17
N CYS A 112 1.74 8.22 1.99
CA CYS A 112 2.84 8.64 2.86
C CYS A 112 2.53 9.94 3.59
N TRP A 113 2.99 10.01 4.85
CA TRP A 113 3.09 11.23 5.62
C TRP A 113 4.51 11.79 5.55
N GLU A 114 4.62 13.11 5.46
CA GLU A 114 5.90 13.80 5.61
C GLU A 114 6.10 14.35 7.03
N ASP A 115 7.35 14.40 7.47
CA ASP A 115 7.72 15.23 8.62
C ASP A 115 7.72 16.69 8.16
N THR A 116 6.90 17.53 8.81
CA THR A 116 6.86 18.99 8.61
C THR A 116 8.11 19.67 9.12
#